data_AF-A0A314UWY7-F1
#
_entry.id   AF-A0A314UWY7-F1
#
_cell.length_a   1.000
_cell.length_b   1.000
_cell.length_c   1.000
_cell.angle_alpha   90.00
_cell.angle_beta   90.00
_cell.angle_gamma   90.00
#
_symmetry.space_group_name_H-M   'P 1'
#
loop_
_entity.id
_entity.type
_entity.pdbx_description
1 polymer ?
#
loop_
_entity_poly.entity_id
_entity_poly.type
_entity_poly.pdbx_seq_one_letter_code
_entity_poly.pdbx_strand_id
1 'polypeptide(L)'
;MNNKTKALSNGTWVCQAHKGFRSKGLFFGDNPLNFPTPILYVQLSISALLTSFLQFILNPLGESAFASQMLVGIILGPSVLGGGNAFADTVFPMKSFYISETFAFFGVMFFLFLVGVKMDISVVKQTGRKALVIGISAFFVPLILNMGFAFVLQRTVTMEPKLHESIIIIAAFQCMSSFHVIACLLADLKLLNSEIGRLAVSSSMVSGVLSFALLTLATTVRQSSIGRSNFSLPFMGISMFCMFILTVYIMRPIMLWMVAQTHKGKPFKDSYICYVFIMVMSCSLIGEVMGLHFMLGPMILGLAVPEGPPLGSALVEKLDSYISLILLPSYFVFSAARINLSLIKMKTVWVVELLTVSSFCGKLIGTVVPSLYCKMPAVDAFSLGFIMSAQGIIDVITLQHGLLLNNPLVSWLYQHLSQLQS
;
A
#
# COMPACT_ATOMS: atom_id res chain seq x y z
N MET A 1 -18.75 -21.66 24.86
CA MET A 1 -20.09 -21.09 24.68
C MET A 1 -20.04 -19.98 23.63
N ASN A 2 -20.40 -20.32 22.40
CA ASN A 2 -20.47 -19.38 21.27
C ASN A 2 -21.84 -18.70 21.27
N ASN A 3 -21.97 -17.53 21.92
CA ASN A 3 -23.14 -16.67 21.73
C ASN A 3 -22.78 -15.56 20.74
N LYS A 4 -22.92 -15.86 19.44
CA LYS A 4 -22.99 -14.83 18.39
C LYS A 4 -24.43 -14.32 18.37
N THR A 5 -24.70 -13.19 19.00
CA THR A 5 -25.98 -12.50 18.83
C THR A 5 -25.91 -11.63 17.58
N LYS A 6 -26.87 -11.80 16.65
CA LYS A 6 -27.06 -10.92 15.49
C LYS A 6 -27.62 -9.58 15.98
N ALA A 7 -26.99 -8.47 15.61
CA ALA A 7 -27.49 -7.12 15.92
C ALA A 7 -28.41 -6.58 14.82
N LEU A 8 -29.22 -5.59 15.18
CA LEU A 8 -30.21 -4.90 14.34
C LEU A 8 -29.61 -4.08 13.17
N SER A 9 -28.28 -3.97 13.09
CA SER A 9 -27.55 -3.55 11.90
C SER A 9 -26.61 -4.69 11.51
N ASN A 10 -26.52 -5.01 10.21
CA ASN A 10 -25.78 -6.13 9.62
C ASN A 10 -24.33 -6.28 10.12
N GLY A 11 -24.14 -6.79 11.35
CA GLY A 11 -22.85 -6.89 12.02
C GLY A 11 -22.87 -7.98 13.08
N THR A 12 -21.75 -8.68 13.22
CA THR A 12 -21.53 -9.72 14.23
C THR A 12 -20.78 -9.14 15.42
N TRP A 13 -21.38 -9.18 16.61
CA TRP A 13 -20.68 -8.84 17.85
C TRP A 13 -20.01 -10.09 18.43
N VAL A 14 -18.75 -9.97 18.81
CA VAL A 14 -18.01 -11.01 19.55
C VAL A 14 -17.91 -10.54 20.99
N CYS A 15 -18.79 -11.06 21.86
CA CYS A 15 -18.73 -10.78 23.28
C CYS A 15 -17.56 -11.55 23.90
N GLN A 16 -16.60 -10.85 24.48
CA GLN A 16 -15.42 -11.46 25.10
C GLN A 16 -15.19 -10.93 26.51
N ALA A 17 -14.87 -11.85 27.42
CA ALA A 17 -14.52 -11.53 28.79
C ALA A 17 -13.28 -10.63 28.81
N HIS A 18 -13.37 -9.48 29.49
CA HIS A 18 -12.28 -8.53 29.64
C HIS A 18 -11.22 -9.10 30.61
N LYS A 19 -10.35 -9.95 30.08
CA LYS A 19 -9.08 -10.29 30.74
C LYS A 19 -8.10 -9.15 30.44
N GLY A 20 -7.27 -8.77 31.43
CA GLY A 20 -6.31 -7.66 31.28
C GLY A 20 -5.38 -7.82 30.08
N PHE A 21 -4.57 -6.80 29.76
CA PHE A 21 -3.70 -6.85 28.57
C PHE A 21 -2.44 -7.70 28.76
N ARG A 22 -2.00 -7.92 30.01
CA ARG A 22 -0.77 -8.64 30.37
C ARG A 22 -1.09 -9.92 31.14
N SER A 23 -0.28 -10.95 30.92
CA SER A 23 -0.30 -12.18 31.71
C SER A 23 0.47 -12.00 33.02
N LYS A 24 0.01 -12.63 34.11
CA LYS A 24 0.80 -12.72 35.36
C LYS A 24 1.97 -13.70 35.24
N GLY A 25 1.97 -14.56 34.22
CA GLY A 25 3.03 -15.52 33.91
C GLY A 25 2.61 -16.97 34.13
N LEU A 26 3.32 -17.89 33.46
CA LEU A 26 3.03 -19.33 33.50
C LEU A 26 3.09 -19.89 34.93
N PHE A 27 4.03 -19.42 35.73
CA PHE A 27 4.23 -19.85 37.12
C PHE A 27 3.08 -19.46 38.07
N PHE A 28 2.23 -18.52 37.67
CA PHE A 28 1.01 -18.14 38.41
C PHE A 28 -0.24 -18.89 37.90
N GLY A 29 -0.07 -19.88 37.02
CA GLY A 29 -1.17 -20.65 36.41
C GLY A 29 -1.87 -19.93 35.25
N ASP A 30 -1.35 -18.79 34.79
CA ASP A 30 -1.88 -18.03 33.65
C ASP A 30 -1.27 -18.51 32.34
N ASN A 31 -2.10 -18.81 31.34
CA ASN A 31 -1.63 -19.06 29.97
C ASN A 31 -1.39 -17.74 29.23
N PRO A 32 -0.13 -17.40 28.83
CA PRO A 32 0.19 -16.11 28.19
C PRO A 32 -0.48 -15.93 26.83
N LEU A 33 -0.74 -17.02 26.10
CA LEU A 33 -1.45 -17.02 24.82
C LEU A 33 -2.95 -16.66 24.94
N ASN A 34 -3.47 -16.49 26.16
CA ASN A 34 -4.80 -15.94 26.37
C ASN A 34 -4.82 -14.41 26.30
N PHE A 35 -3.68 -13.75 26.45
CA PHE A 35 -3.53 -12.31 26.54
C PHE A 35 -3.10 -11.71 25.20
N PRO A 36 -3.53 -10.49 24.85
CA PRO A 36 -3.20 -9.89 23.55
C PRO A 36 -1.72 -9.58 23.37
N THR A 37 -1.01 -9.14 24.43
CA THR A 37 0.40 -8.70 24.27
C THR A 37 1.37 -9.85 24.00
N PRO A 38 1.33 -11.01 24.69
CA PRO A 38 2.24 -12.09 24.38
C PRO A 38 1.95 -12.72 23.01
N ILE A 39 0.68 -12.74 22.59
CA ILE A 39 0.29 -13.19 21.26
C ILE A 39 0.91 -12.29 20.19
N LEU A 40 0.89 -10.97 20.37
CA LEU A 40 1.54 -10.05 19.44
C LEU A 40 3.03 -10.36 19.28
N TYR A 41 3.76 -10.57 20.38
CA TYR A 41 5.19 -10.91 20.32
C TYR A 41 5.44 -12.22 19.58
N VAL A 42 4.60 -13.23 19.83
CA VAL A 42 4.65 -14.51 19.13
C VAL A 42 4.36 -14.32 17.64
N GLN A 43 3.35 -13.54 17.27
CA GLN A 43 2.99 -13.28 15.87
C GLN A 43 4.08 -12.50 15.12
N LEU A 44 4.67 -11.47 15.73
CA LEU A 44 5.79 -10.73 15.14
C LEU A 44 7.01 -11.64 14.96
N SER A 45 7.32 -12.47 15.96
CA SER A 45 8.46 -13.41 15.89
C SER A 45 8.25 -14.47 14.82
N ILE A 46 7.07 -15.11 14.78
CA ILE A 46 6.73 -16.15 13.79
C ILE A 46 6.69 -15.56 12.38
N SER A 47 6.09 -14.38 12.19
CA SER A 47 6.03 -13.74 10.87
C SER A 47 7.43 -13.39 10.36
N ALA A 48 8.30 -12.81 11.19
CA ALA A 48 9.69 -12.53 10.83
C ALA A 48 10.48 -13.81 10.53
N LEU A 49 10.45 -14.81 11.41
CA LEU A 49 11.21 -16.06 11.26
C LEU A 49 10.79 -16.85 10.01
N LEU A 50 9.49 -17.04 9.80
CA LEU A 50 8.99 -17.78 8.64
C LEU A 50 9.26 -17.04 7.33
N THR A 51 9.13 -15.72 7.33
CA THR A 51 9.45 -14.90 6.15
C THR A 51 10.93 -14.97 5.84
N SER A 52 11.83 -14.83 6.82
CA SER A 52 13.26 -14.98 6.61
C SER A 52 13.66 -16.37 6.14
N PHE A 53 13.05 -17.42 6.70
CA PHE A 53 13.27 -18.80 6.29
C PHE A 53 12.82 -19.04 4.84
N LEU A 54 11.62 -18.60 4.48
CA LEU A 54 11.11 -18.76 3.12
C LEU A 54 11.91 -17.90 2.13
N GLN A 55 12.32 -16.69 2.51
CA GLN A 55 13.19 -15.85 1.70
C GLN A 55 14.55 -16.50 1.47
N PHE A 56 15.13 -17.15 2.47
CA PHE A 56 16.39 -17.89 2.30
C PHE A 56 16.25 -19.01 1.26
N ILE A 57 15.10 -19.68 1.20
CA ILE A 57 14.80 -20.74 0.22
C ILE A 57 14.51 -20.17 -1.18
N LEU A 58 13.83 -19.03 -1.27
CA LEU A 58 13.41 -18.42 -2.53
C LEU A 58 14.46 -17.46 -3.13
N ASN A 59 15.43 -17.00 -2.34
CA ASN A 59 16.53 -16.14 -2.80
C ASN A 59 17.30 -16.72 -4.00
N PRO A 60 17.67 -18.02 -4.02
CA PRO A 60 18.31 -18.65 -5.18
C PRO A 60 17.48 -18.63 -6.46
N LEU A 61 16.16 -18.47 -6.35
CA LEU A 61 15.23 -18.39 -7.50
C LEU A 61 15.11 -16.96 -8.06
N GLY A 62 15.74 -15.97 -7.41
CA GLY A 62 15.65 -14.55 -7.81
C GLY A 62 14.35 -13.86 -7.40
N GLU A 63 13.58 -14.45 -6.48
CA GLU A 63 12.31 -13.91 -6.03
C GLU A 63 12.47 -12.74 -5.06
N SER A 64 11.57 -11.75 -5.18
CA SER A 64 11.58 -10.56 -4.33
C SER A 64 11.20 -10.88 -2.88
N ALA A 65 11.71 -10.09 -1.94
CA ALA A 65 11.37 -10.21 -0.52
C ALA A 65 9.86 -10.19 -0.27
N PHE A 66 9.11 -9.42 -1.05
CA PHE A 66 7.66 -9.29 -0.95
C PHE A 66 6.91 -10.60 -1.23
N ALA A 67 7.36 -11.39 -2.21
CA ALA A 67 6.68 -12.63 -2.60
C ALA A 67 6.69 -13.66 -1.46
N SER A 68 7.81 -13.80 -0.74
CA SER A 68 7.90 -14.72 0.41
C SER A 68 6.96 -14.31 1.55
N GLN A 69 6.83 -13.02 1.85
CA GLN A 69 5.98 -12.54 2.96
C GLN A 69 4.49 -12.78 2.65
N MET A 70 4.07 -12.61 1.38
CA MET A 70 2.74 -12.97 0.91
C MET A 70 2.46 -14.47 1.04
N LEU A 71 3.39 -15.32 0.59
CA LEU A 71 3.26 -16.78 0.68
C LEU A 71 3.15 -17.24 2.14
N VAL A 72 3.99 -16.72 3.03
CA VAL A 72 3.90 -17.00 4.47
C VAL A 72 2.54 -16.62 5.03
N GLY A 73 2.00 -15.46 4.66
CA GLY A 73 0.66 -15.05 5.08
C GLY A 73 -0.45 -15.97 4.58
N ILE A 74 -0.39 -16.43 3.33
CA ILE A 74 -1.35 -17.39 2.78
C ILE A 74 -1.27 -18.75 3.51
N ILE A 75 -0.05 -19.22 3.80
CA ILE A 75 0.19 -20.45 4.55
C ILE A 75 -0.36 -20.34 5.97
N LEU A 76 -0.09 -19.24 6.66
CA LEU A 76 -0.58 -18.97 8.02
C LEU A 76 -2.09 -18.66 8.07
N GLY A 77 -2.68 -18.28 6.93
CA GLY A 77 -4.10 -17.99 6.79
C GLY A 77 -5.01 -19.23 6.87
N PRO A 78 -6.33 -19.02 6.76
CA PRO A 78 -7.33 -20.09 6.79
C PRO A 78 -7.22 -21.06 5.61
N SER A 79 -6.50 -20.67 4.56
CA SER A 79 -6.33 -21.46 3.33
C SER A 79 -5.53 -22.75 3.54
N VAL A 80 -4.53 -22.75 4.43
CA VAL A 80 -3.64 -23.91 4.64
C VAL A 80 -3.64 -24.35 6.11
N LEU A 81 -3.34 -23.45 7.04
CA LEU A 81 -3.22 -23.79 8.47
C LEU A 81 -4.51 -23.55 9.28
N GLY A 82 -5.39 -22.63 8.87
CA GLY A 82 -6.57 -22.27 9.67
C GLY A 82 -7.83 -23.13 9.45
N GLY A 83 -7.77 -24.21 8.67
CA GLY A 83 -8.91 -25.11 8.40
C GLY A 83 -9.12 -26.25 9.42
N GLY A 84 -8.44 -26.26 10.57
CA GLY A 84 -8.58 -27.32 11.57
C GLY A 84 -7.42 -27.49 12.56
N ASN A 85 -6.33 -26.74 12.42
CA ASN A 85 -5.21 -26.85 13.36
C ASN A 85 -5.41 -25.92 14.56
N ALA A 86 -5.40 -26.51 15.76
CA ALA A 86 -5.42 -25.79 17.04
C ALA A 86 -4.33 -24.69 17.15
N PHE A 87 -3.24 -24.83 16.38
CA PHE A 87 -2.16 -23.85 16.29
C PHE A 87 -2.62 -22.50 15.71
N ALA A 88 -3.39 -22.51 14.60
CA ALA A 88 -3.83 -21.27 13.95
C ALA A 88 -4.83 -20.51 14.83
N ASP A 89 -5.75 -21.21 15.48
CA ASP A 89 -6.73 -20.61 16.40
C ASP A 89 -6.07 -20.05 17.68
N THR A 90 -4.94 -20.62 18.10
CA THR A 90 -4.20 -20.19 19.29
C THR A 90 -3.28 -19.00 18.98
N VAL A 91 -2.61 -19.01 17.82
CA VAL A 91 -1.61 -18.00 17.43
C VAL A 91 -2.24 -16.81 16.69
N PHE A 92 -3.32 -17.01 15.93
CA PHE A 92 -4.04 -15.94 15.21
C PHE A 92 -5.51 -15.81 15.65
N PRO A 93 -5.79 -15.60 16.95
CA PRO A 93 -7.15 -15.39 17.39
C PRO A 93 -7.64 -14.00 16.96
N MET A 94 -8.94 -13.90 16.62
CA MET A 94 -9.59 -12.64 16.23
C MET A 94 -9.37 -11.49 17.24
N LYS A 95 -9.13 -11.81 18.51
CA LYS A 95 -8.87 -10.85 19.59
C LYS A 95 -7.55 -10.07 19.44
N SER A 96 -6.47 -10.70 18.95
CA SER A 96 -5.17 -9.99 18.77
C SER A 96 -5.06 -9.36 17.38
N PHE A 97 -5.96 -9.73 16.47
CA PHE A 97 -5.90 -9.33 15.09
C PHE A 97 -5.94 -7.80 14.92
N TYR A 98 -6.83 -7.10 15.63
CA TYR A 98 -6.89 -5.63 15.60
C TYR A 98 -5.61 -4.96 16.12
N ILE A 99 -5.05 -5.44 17.23
CA ILE A 99 -3.84 -4.86 17.81
C ILE A 99 -2.66 -5.09 16.87
N SER A 100 -2.58 -6.28 16.29
CA SER A 100 -1.50 -6.65 15.36
C SER A 100 -1.61 -5.90 14.04
N GLU A 101 -2.82 -5.67 13.55
CA GLU A 101 -3.09 -4.83 12.39
C GLU A 101 -2.67 -3.37 12.63
N THR A 102 -2.91 -2.81 13.82
CA THR A 102 -2.41 -1.47 14.17
C THR A 102 -0.87 -1.41 14.13
N PHE A 103 -0.19 -2.41 14.67
CA PHE A 103 1.28 -2.50 14.60
C PHE A 103 1.79 -2.66 13.17
N ALA A 104 1.08 -3.44 12.36
CA ALA A 104 1.38 -3.61 10.94
C ALA A 104 1.23 -2.30 10.16
N PHE A 105 0.17 -1.51 10.41
CA PHE A 105 0.02 -0.19 9.80
C PHE A 105 1.12 0.78 10.23
N PHE A 106 1.55 0.73 11.49
CA PHE A 106 2.71 1.49 11.97
C PHE A 106 3.99 1.09 11.21
N GLY A 107 4.17 -0.20 10.93
CA GLY A 107 5.24 -0.72 10.08
C GLY A 107 5.25 -0.12 8.68
N VAL A 108 4.10 -0.17 8.00
CA VAL A 108 3.97 0.38 6.64
C VAL A 108 4.15 1.90 6.64
N MET A 109 3.66 2.60 7.66
CA MET A 109 3.85 4.04 7.83
C MET A 109 5.35 4.41 7.80
N PHE A 110 6.17 3.72 8.60
CA PHE A 110 7.62 3.96 8.63
C PHE A 110 8.34 3.47 7.38
N PHE A 111 7.89 2.35 6.78
CA PHE A 111 8.40 1.88 5.51
C PHE A 111 8.24 2.94 4.42
N LEU A 112 7.06 3.54 4.29
CA LEU A 112 6.80 4.59 3.30
C LEU A 112 7.56 5.88 3.58
N PHE A 113 7.79 6.21 4.86
CA PHE A 113 8.69 7.29 5.22
C PHE A 113 10.12 7.01 4.74
N LEU A 114 10.70 5.84 5.07
CA LEU A 114 12.05 5.48 4.65
C LEU A 114 12.21 5.45 3.14
N VAL A 115 11.19 4.96 2.46
CA VAL A 115 11.10 4.99 1.01
C VAL A 115 11.18 6.43 0.51
N GLY A 116 10.41 7.36 1.07
CA GLY A 116 10.50 8.78 0.74
C GLY A 116 11.92 9.33 0.94
N VAL A 117 12.60 8.94 2.04
CA VAL A 117 13.99 9.36 2.33
C VAL A 117 15.00 8.81 1.30
N LYS A 118 14.75 7.63 0.73
CA LYS A 118 15.61 7.01 -0.28
C LYS A 118 15.40 7.59 -1.70
N MET A 119 14.34 8.35 -1.93
CA MET A 119 13.97 8.84 -3.27
C MET A 119 14.62 10.19 -3.57
N ASP A 120 15.29 10.29 -4.72
CA ASP A 120 15.86 11.54 -5.22
C ASP A 120 14.85 12.36 -6.05
N ILE A 121 14.39 13.48 -5.50
CA ILE A 121 13.43 14.38 -6.18
C ILE A 121 14.12 15.19 -7.28
N SER A 122 15.44 15.37 -7.20
CA SER A 122 16.24 16.10 -8.19
C SER A 122 16.20 15.41 -9.55
N VAL A 123 16.14 14.07 -9.56
CA VAL A 123 15.98 13.23 -10.76
C VAL A 123 14.68 13.58 -11.52
N VAL A 124 13.62 13.92 -10.80
CA VAL A 124 12.27 14.20 -11.35
C VAL A 124 12.22 15.55 -12.05
N LYS A 125 12.96 16.54 -11.53
CA LYS A 125 12.99 17.91 -12.09
C LYS A 125 13.69 17.98 -13.45
N GLN A 126 14.54 17.01 -13.80
CA GLN A 126 15.37 17.05 -15.00
C GLN A 126 14.72 16.43 -16.25
N THR A 127 13.67 15.61 -16.08
CA THR A 127 13.20 14.67 -17.11
C THR A 127 12.18 15.20 -18.13
N GLY A 128 11.82 16.49 -18.06
CA GLY A 128 11.23 17.26 -19.17
C GLY A 128 9.85 16.79 -19.69
N ARG A 129 9.49 17.27 -20.88
CA ARG A 129 8.17 17.05 -21.53
C ARG A 129 7.88 15.58 -21.88
N LYS A 130 8.91 14.76 -22.12
CA LYS A 130 8.78 13.33 -22.44
C LYS A 130 8.14 12.55 -21.29
N ALA A 131 8.63 12.80 -20.07
CA ALA A 131 8.12 12.12 -18.87
C ALA A 131 6.63 12.39 -18.63
N LEU A 132 6.19 13.64 -18.88
CA LEU A 132 4.79 14.05 -18.77
C LEU A 132 3.90 13.32 -19.78
N VAL A 133 4.28 13.30 -21.07
CA VAL A 133 3.49 12.65 -22.11
C VAL A 133 3.35 11.15 -21.83
N ILE A 134 4.46 10.49 -21.49
CA ILE A 134 4.48 9.06 -21.17
C ILE A 134 3.66 8.80 -19.90
N GLY A 135 3.83 9.60 -18.84
CA GLY A 135 3.11 9.39 -17.58
C GLY A 135 1.60 9.61 -17.67
N ILE A 136 1.14 10.61 -18.43
CA ILE A 136 -0.29 10.86 -18.68
C ILE A 136 -0.87 9.71 -19.50
N SER A 137 -0.21 9.31 -20.58
CA SER A 137 -0.65 8.20 -21.43
C SER A 137 -0.66 6.87 -20.67
N ALA A 138 0.36 6.60 -19.86
CA ALA A 138 0.47 5.40 -19.03
C ALA A 138 -0.63 5.28 -17.97
N PHE A 139 -1.33 6.37 -17.66
CA PHE A 139 -2.49 6.37 -16.77
C PHE A 139 -3.82 6.23 -17.54
N PHE A 140 -4.07 7.11 -18.51
CA PHE A 140 -5.35 7.16 -19.20
C PHE A 140 -5.60 5.98 -20.14
N VAL A 141 -4.57 5.48 -20.83
CA VAL A 141 -4.71 4.36 -21.76
C VAL A 141 -5.16 3.07 -21.05
N PRO A 142 -4.46 2.57 -20.00
CA PRO A 142 -4.95 1.39 -19.28
C PRO A 142 -6.29 1.65 -18.61
N LEU A 143 -6.54 2.86 -18.08
CA LEU A 143 -7.83 3.18 -17.47
C LEU A 143 -8.99 3.00 -18.45
N ILE A 144 -8.91 3.59 -19.64
CA ILE A 144 -9.97 3.51 -20.65
C ILE A 144 -10.13 2.08 -21.17
N LEU A 145 -9.01 1.41 -21.48
CA LEU A 145 -9.03 0.04 -21.99
C LEU A 145 -9.60 -0.95 -20.96
N ASN A 146 -9.13 -0.89 -19.71
CA ASN A 146 -9.55 -1.83 -18.69
C ASN A 146 -11.00 -1.59 -18.23
N MET A 147 -11.43 -0.33 -18.13
CA MET A 147 -12.82 0.01 -17.84
C MET A 147 -13.77 -0.43 -18.97
N GLY A 148 -13.37 -0.20 -20.23
CA GLY A 148 -14.12 -0.67 -21.39
C GLY A 148 -14.22 -2.19 -21.42
N PHE A 149 -13.12 -2.88 -21.14
CA PHE A 149 -13.07 -4.33 -21.07
C PHE A 149 -13.94 -4.88 -19.92
N ALA A 150 -13.90 -4.26 -18.74
CA ALA A 150 -14.76 -4.62 -17.61
C ALA A 150 -16.25 -4.48 -17.95
N PHE A 151 -16.64 -3.42 -18.67
CA PHE A 151 -18.03 -3.21 -19.10
C PHE A 151 -18.50 -4.27 -20.11
N VAL A 152 -17.64 -4.64 -21.07
CA VAL A 152 -17.93 -5.74 -22.00
C VAL A 152 -18.06 -7.07 -21.24
N LEU A 153 -17.20 -7.31 -20.26
CA LEU A 153 -17.20 -8.54 -19.48
C LEU A 153 -18.45 -8.67 -18.59
N GLN A 154 -18.93 -7.56 -18.03
CA GLN A 154 -20.20 -7.50 -17.29
C GLN A 154 -21.42 -7.89 -18.13
N ARG A 155 -21.40 -7.63 -19.44
CA ARG A 155 -22.51 -7.96 -20.34
C ARG A 155 -22.42 -9.35 -20.94
N THR A 156 -21.20 -9.85 -21.16
CA THR A 156 -20.95 -11.10 -21.89
C THR A 156 -20.88 -12.33 -20.99
N VAL A 157 -20.39 -12.18 -19.75
CA VAL A 157 -20.16 -13.30 -18.84
C VAL A 157 -21.15 -13.24 -17.67
N THR A 158 -21.86 -14.35 -17.44
CA THR A 158 -22.70 -14.52 -16.25
C THR A 158 -21.84 -14.63 -15.00
N MET A 159 -21.81 -13.57 -14.18
CA MET A 159 -21.00 -13.54 -12.96
C MET A 159 -21.85 -13.68 -11.71
N GLU A 160 -21.21 -14.02 -10.60
CA GLU A 160 -21.83 -13.95 -9.28
C GLU A 160 -22.12 -12.47 -8.95
N PRO A 161 -23.27 -12.13 -8.31
CA PRO A 161 -23.72 -10.74 -8.17
C PRO A 161 -22.67 -9.82 -7.52
N LYS A 162 -21.95 -10.31 -6.50
CA LYS A 162 -20.88 -9.55 -5.84
C LYS A 162 -19.70 -9.21 -6.77
N LEU A 163 -19.35 -10.14 -7.67
CA LEU A 163 -18.27 -9.93 -8.64
C LEU A 163 -18.71 -8.96 -9.72
N HIS A 164 -19.96 -9.08 -10.18
CA HIS A 164 -20.53 -8.19 -11.19
C HIS A 164 -20.49 -6.72 -10.75
N GLU A 165 -20.87 -6.42 -9.51
CA GLU A 165 -20.83 -5.05 -8.98
C GLU A 165 -19.39 -4.55 -8.71
N SER A 166 -18.47 -5.45 -8.32
CA SER A 166 -17.10 -5.08 -7.93
C SER A 166 -16.12 -4.96 -9.10
N ILE A 167 -16.46 -5.49 -10.28
CA ILE A 167 -15.51 -5.62 -11.40
C ILE A 167 -14.98 -4.29 -11.93
N ILE A 168 -15.81 -3.25 -11.94
CA ILE A 168 -15.41 -1.89 -12.36
C ILE A 168 -14.41 -1.30 -11.37
N ILE A 169 -14.61 -1.55 -10.08
CA ILE A 169 -13.72 -1.13 -9.01
C ILE A 169 -12.37 -1.87 -9.15
N ILE A 170 -12.40 -3.18 -9.39
CA ILE A 170 -11.20 -4.00 -9.64
C ILE A 170 -10.45 -3.47 -10.87
N ALA A 171 -11.15 -3.16 -11.95
CA ALA A 171 -10.56 -2.62 -13.17
C ALA A 171 -9.89 -1.26 -12.94
N ALA A 172 -10.54 -0.36 -12.19
CA ALA A 172 -9.98 0.93 -11.82
C ALA A 172 -8.72 0.79 -10.95
N PHE A 173 -8.74 -0.11 -9.96
CA PHE A 173 -7.59 -0.38 -9.09
C PHE A 173 -6.38 -0.92 -9.86
N GLN A 174 -6.58 -1.84 -10.80
CA GLN A 174 -5.48 -2.40 -11.60
C GLN A 174 -4.75 -1.35 -12.45
N CYS A 175 -5.43 -0.27 -12.82
CA CYS A 175 -4.82 0.82 -13.59
C CYS A 175 -3.96 1.75 -12.74
N MET A 176 -4.16 1.76 -11.42
CA MET A 176 -3.34 2.56 -10.52
C MET A 176 -1.88 2.12 -10.61
N SER A 177 -0.99 3.10 -10.47
CA SER A 177 0.44 2.88 -10.53
C SER A 177 1.12 3.65 -9.41
N SER A 178 2.15 3.04 -8.83
CA SER A 178 2.93 3.65 -7.76
C SER A 178 4.37 3.87 -8.21
N PHE A 179 4.81 5.12 -8.18
CA PHE A 179 6.18 5.48 -8.51
C PHE A 179 7.21 4.82 -7.60
N HIS A 180 6.82 4.55 -6.35
CA HIS A 180 7.69 3.92 -5.38
C HIS A 180 8.09 2.51 -5.81
N VAL A 181 7.11 1.70 -6.25
CA VAL A 181 7.37 0.31 -6.68
C VAL A 181 8.36 0.30 -7.84
N ILE A 182 8.19 1.21 -8.79
CA ILE A 182 9.07 1.35 -9.96
C ILE A 182 10.48 1.76 -9.55
N ALA A 183 10.62 2.74 -8.66
CA ALA A 183 11.93 3.17 -8.19
C ALA A 183 12.65 2.08 -7.35
N CYS A 184 11.93 1.29 -6.56
CA CYS A 184 12.51 0.13 -5.88
C CYS A 184 12.97 -0.95 -6.86
N LEU A 185 12.13 -1.32 -7.82
CA LEU A 185 12.50 -2.27 -8.87
C LEU A 185 13.77 -1.82 -9.61
N LEU A 186 13.87 -0.53 -9.93
CA LEU A 186 15.04 0.04 -10.61
C LEU A 186 16.29 0.08 -9.73
N ALA A 187 16.13 0.28 -8.42
CA ALA A 187 17.23 0.19 -7.47
C ALA A 187 17.76 -1.25 -7.39
N ASP A 188 16.87 -2.23 -7.32
CA ASP A 188 17.20 -3.66 -7.27
C ASP A 188 17.89 -4.13 -8.57
N LEU A 189 17.39 -3.67 -9.72
CA LEU A 189 18.01 -3.91 -11.03
C LEU A 189 19.29 -3.09 -11.28
N LYS A 190 19.69 -2.21 -10.35
CA LYS A 190 20.82 -1.27 -10.49
C LYS A 190 20.71 -0.34 -11.71
N LEU A 191 19.49 -0.07 -12.18
CA LEU A 191 19.18 0.77 -13.34
C LEU A 191 18.64 2.15 -12.98
N LEU A 192 18.49 2.47 -11.68
CA LEU A 192 17.91 3.73 -11.21
C LEU A 192 18.58 4.99 -11.79
N ASN A 193 19.91 4.98 -11.90
CA ASN A 193 20.69 6.11 -12.41
C ASN A 193 20.80 6.15 -13.95
N SER A 194 20.28 5.15 -14.66
CA SER A 194 20.27 5.15 -16.13
C SER A 194 19.27 6.19 -16.69
N GLU A 195 19.42 6.58 -17.95
CA GLU A 195 18.48 7.52 -18.58
C GLU A 195 17.04 6.97 -18.61
N ILE A 196 16.90 5.67 -18.93
CA ILE A 196 15.62 4.96 -18.90
C ILE A 196 15.07 4.91 -17.48
N GLY A 197 15.95 4.69 -16.49
CA GLY A 197 15.58 4.64 -15.08
C GLY A 197 15.00 5.96 -14.57
N ARG A 198 15.72 7.06 -14.81
CA ARG A 198 15.25 8.41 -14.46
C ARG A 198 13.93 8.76 -15.16
N LEU A 199 13.80 8.39 -16.44
CA LEU A 199 12.56 8.58 -17.20
C LEU A 199 11.40 7.76 -16.61
N ALA A 200 11.62 6.51 -16.24
CA ALA A 200 10.59 5.66 -15.64
C ALA A 200 10.11 6.21 -14.30
N VAL A 201 11.03 6.62 -13.41
CA VAL A 201 10.69 7.20 -12.11
C VAL A 201 9.87 8.48 -12.28
N SER A 202 10.31 9.39 -13.15
CA SER A 202 9.58 10.64 -13.39
C SER A 202 8.21 10.44 -14.05
N SER A 203 8.10 9.58 -15.07
CA SER A 203 6.81 9.22 -15.67
C SER A 203 5.88 8.53 -14.67
N SER A 204 6.42 7.66 -13.82
CA SER A 204 5.64 6.99 -12.79
C SER A 204 5.09 7.95 -11.74
N MET A 205 5.85 8.99 -11.37
CA MET A 205 5.34 10.03 -10.46
C MET A 205 4.14 10.76 -11.06
N VAL A 206 4.20 11.12 -12.35
CA VAL A 206 3.05 11.75 -13.05
C VAL A 206 1.84 10.82 -13.03
N SER A 207 2.01 9.55 -13.40
CA SER A 207 0.93 8.55 -13.38
C SER A 207 0.40 8.29 -11.95
N GLY A 208 1.26 8.37 -10.94
CA GLY A 208 0.91 8.18 -9.53
C GLY A 208 0.11 9.36 -8.98
N VAL A 209 0.47 10.60 -9.34
CA VAL A 209 -0.32 11.79 -9.00
C VAL A 209 -1.71 11.73 -9.62
N LEU A 210 -1.82 11.29 -10.89
CA LEU A 210 -3.11 11.08 -11.55
C LEU A 210 -3.93 9.95 -10.89
N SER A 211 -3.28 8.83 -10.56
CA SER A 211 -3.92 7.71 -9.83
C SER A 211 -4.45 8.16 -8.47
N PHE A 212 -3.66 8.96 -7.75
CA PHE A 212 -4.05 9.51 -6.47
C PHE A 212 -5.21 10.52 -6.60
N ALA A 213 -5.20 11.36 -7.64
CA ALA A 213 -6.30 12.26 -7.94
C ALA A 213 -7.60 11.50 -8.22
N LEU A 214 -7.55 10.39 -8.96
CA LEU A 214 -8.71 9.53 -9.20
C LEU A 214 -9.22 8.87 -7.91
N LEU A 215 -8.31 8.37 -7.06
CA LEU A 215 -8.69 7.82 -5.75
C LEU A 215 -9.38 8.88 -4.88
N THR A 216 -8.83 10.09 -4.84
CA THR A 216 -9.36 11.22 -4.08
C THR A 216 -10.74 11.63 -4.60
N LEU A 217 -10.92 11.64 -5.92
CA LEU A 217 -12.22 11.89 -6.55
C LEU A 217 -13.23 10.81 -6.12
N ALA A 218 -12.86 9.53 -6.20
CA ALA A 218 -13.72 8.42 -5.82
C ALA A 218 -14.14 8.47 -4.34
N THR A 219 -13.21 8.78 -3.42
CA THR A 219 -13.52 8.94 -1.99
C THR A 219 -14.40 10.16 -1.74
N THR A 220 -14.19 11.25 -2.47
CA THR A 220 -14.99 12.47 -2.32
C THR A 220 -16.42 12.26 -2.77
N VAL A 221 -16.61 11.65 -3.94
CA VAL A 221 -17.93 11.34 -4.49
C VAL A 221 -18.70 10.41 -3.56
N ARG A 222 -18.01 9.49 -2.87
CA ARG A 222 -18.62 8.69 -1.81
C ARG A 222 -19.05 9.54 -0.61
N GLN A 223 -18.20 10.47 -0.16
CA GLN A 223 -18.50 11.31 0.99
C GLN A 223 -19.72 12.22 0.74
N SER A 224 -19.91 12.70 -0.50
CA SER A 224 -21.10 13.47 -0.85
C SER A 224 -22.38 12.62 -0.79
N SER A 225 -22.33 11.33 -1.16
CA SER A 225 -23.48 10.43 -1.09
C SER A 225 -23.93 10.05 0.33
N ILE A 226 -23.04 10.08 1.32
CA ILE A 226 -23.34 9.71 2.72
C ILE A 226 -23.94 10.90 3.51
N GLY A 227 -24.00 12.09 2.90
CA GLY A 227 -24.68 13.25 3.47
C GLY A 227 -23.75 14.22 4.18
N ARG A 228 -22.93 14.96 3.41
CA ARG A 228 -22.47 16.31 3.77
C ARG A 228 -21.92 17.03 2.54
N SER A 229 -22.68 18.02 2.03
CA SER A 229 -22.24 19.23 1.31
C SER A 229 -21.40 19.08 0.01
N ASN A 230 -21.77 19.87 -1.01
CA ASN A 230 -21.05 20.04 -2.29
C ASN A 230 -19.60 20.57 -2.17
N PHE A 231 -19.11 20.84 -0.95
CA PHE A 231 -17.76 21.36 -0.67
C PHE A 231 -16.71 20.29 -0.35
N SER A 232 -17.01 18.99 -0.42
CA SER A 232 -16.06 17.92 -0.04
C SER A 232 -14.80 17.86 -0.94
N LEU A 233 -14.95 18.09 -2.24
CA LEU A 233 -13.87 18.04 -3.25
C LEU A 233 -12.83 19.16 -3.07
N PRO A 234 -13.23 20.46 -2.98
CA PRO A 234 -12.27 21.51 -2.68
C PRO A 234 -11.67 21.35 -1.29
N PHE A 235 -12.42 20.88 -0.29
CA PHE A 235 -11.90 20.69 1.07
C PHE A 235 -10.76 19.65 1.13
N MET A 236 -10.90 18.54 0.42
CA MET A 236 -9.86 17.50 0.34
C MET A 236 -8.62 17.96 -0.47
N GLY A 237 -8.83 18.72 -1.55
CA GLY A 237 -7.73 19.32 -2.31
C GLY A 237 -6.95 20.36 -1.48
N ILE A 238 -7.67 21.21 -0.74
CA ILE A 238 -7.09 22.15 0.23
C ILE A 238 -6.34 21.40 1.33
N SER A 239 -6.87 20.26 1.77
CA SER A 239 -6.25 19.49 2.85
C SER A 239 -4.92 18.87 2.40
N MET A 240 -4.84 18.31 1.20
CA MET A 240 -3.58 17.87 0.58
C MET A 240 -2.57 19.01 0.44
N PHE A 241 -3.03 20.16 -0.09
CA PHE A 241 -2.17 21.32 -0.28
C PHE A 241 -1.63 21.83 1.06
N CYS A 242 -2.48 21.91 2.08
CA CYS A 242 -2.10 22.33 3.43
C CYS A 242 -1.08 21.35 4.05
N MET A 243 -1.25 20.03 3.89
CA MET A 243 -0.25 19.04 4.33
C MET A 243 1.10 19.19 3.64
N PHE A 244 1.07 19.44 2.33
CA PHE A 244 2.29 19.68 1.56
C PHE A 244 3.01 20.95 2.04
N ILE A 245 2.26 22.04 2.22
CA ILE A 245 2.79 23.30 2.76
C ILE A 245 3.36 23.11 4.18
N LEU A 246 2.63 22.46 5.08
CA LEU A 246 3.07 22.16 6.45
C LEU A 246 4.41 21.41 6.44
N THR A 247 4.52 20.40 5.58
CA THR A 247 5.71 19.57 5.50
C THR A 247 6.90 20.36 4.94
N VAL A 248 6.69 21.13 3.87
CA VAL A 248 7.76 21.88 3.19
C VAL A 248 8.21 23.10 4.00
N TYR A 249 7.30 23.81 4.66
CA TYR A 249 7.59 25.08 5.34
C TYR A 249 7.81 24.97 6.84
N ILE A 250 7.37 23.89 7.50
CA ILE A 250 7.57 23.69 8.94
C ILE A 250 8.52 22.53 9.20
N MET A 251 8.18 21.34 8.71
CA MET A 251 8.96 20.13 9.04
C MET A 251 10.35 20.15 8.39
N ARG A 252 10.44 20.53 7.11
CA ARG A 252 11.73 20.63 6.40
C ARG A 252 12.74 21.59 7.04
N PRO A 253 12.41 22.85 7.39
CA PRO A 253 13.37 23.72 8.06
C PRO A 253 13.74 23.22 9.45
N ILE A 254 12.84 22.56 10.20
CA ILE A 254 13.20 21.91 11.47
C ILE A 254 14.27 20.83 11.23
N MET A 255 14.10 19.99 10.21
CA MET A 255 15.08 18.96 9.85
C MET A 255 16.41 19.56 9.39
N LEU A 256 16.39 20.63 8.58
CA LEU A 256 17.60 21.33 8.15
C LEU A 256 18.32 22.01 9.33
N TRP A 257 17.56 22.56 10.27
CA TRP A 257 18.11 23.10 11.51
C TRP A 257 18.77 22.02 12.38
N MET A 258 18.15 20.84 12.51
CA MET A 258 18.75 19.69 13.20
C MET A 258 20.07 19.25 12.54
N VAL A 259 20.12 19.26 11.20
CA VAL A 259 21.34 18.96 10.43
C VAL A 259 22.40 20.03 10.67
N ALA A 260 22.05 21.31 10.60
CA ALA A 260 22.98 22.41 10.82
C ALA A 260 23.59 22.41 12.24
N GLN A 261 22.82 21.99 13.25
CA GLN A 261 23.28 21.88 14.63
C GLN A 261 24.21 20.67 14.85
N THR A 262 24.18 19.68 13.95
CA THR A 262 25.03 18.50 14.00
C THR A 262 26.41 18.82 13.41
N HIS A 263 27.42 18.97 14.28
CA HIS A 263 28.80 19.23 13.84
C HIS A 263 29.31 18.14 12.89
N LYS A 264 29.97 18.55 11.80
CA LYS A 264 30.59 17.65 10.82
C LYS A 264 31.49 16.62 11.53
N GLY A 265 31.17 15.33 11.39
CA GLY A 265 31.99 14.21 11.87
C GLY A 265 31.62 13.62 13.24
N LYS A 266 30.63 14.15 13.97
CA LYS A 266 30.12 13.49 15.20
C LYS A 266 28.93 12.57 14.88
N PRO A 267 28.80 11.41 15.56
CA PRO A 267 27.67 10.53 15.37
C PRO A 267 26.36 11.28 15.67
N PHE A 268 25.35 11.02 14.85
CA PHE A 268 24.05 11.64 14.97
C PHE A 268 23.44 11.31 16.35
N LYS A 269 23.06 12.33 17.14
CA LYS A 269 22.52 12.12 18.50
C LYS A 269 21.20 11.34 18.41
N ASP A 270 21.02 10.33 19.25
CA ASP A 270 19.80 9.51 19.31
C ASP A 270 18.54 10.35 19.55
N SER A 271 18.65 11.47 20.26
CA SER A 271 17.54 12.41 20.49
C SER A 271 16.93 12.95 19.20
N TYR A 272 17.73 13.16 18.14
CA TYR A 272 17.22 13.66 16.87
C TYR A 272 16.40 12.62 16.11
N ILE A 273 16.73 11.33 16.26
CA ILE A 273 15.94 10.24 15.71
C ILE A 273 14.57 10.23 16.37
N CYS A 274 14.50 10.34 17.70
CA CYS A 274 13.22 10.46 18.42
C CYS A 274 12.34 11.60 17.89
N TYR A 275 12.92 12.77 17.59
CA TYR A 275 12.16 13.87 16.98
C TYR A 275 11.62 13.51 15.59
N VAL A 276 12.40 12.82 14.75
CA VAL A 276 11.91 12.34 13.45
C VAL A 276 10.75 11.37 13.61
N PHE A 277 10.80 10.44 14.57
CA PHE A 277 9.68 9.54 14.86
C PHE A 277 8.40 10.30 15.23
N ILE A 278 8.52 11.29 16.12
CA ILE A 278 7.39 12.13 16.53
C ILE A 278 6.84 12.91 15.33
N MET A 279 7.71 13.44 14.45
CA MET A 279 7.27 14.11 13.23
C MET A 279 6.52 13.16 12.28
N VAL A 280 7.01 11.93 12.08
CA VAL A 280 6.35 10.93 11.22
C VAL A 280 4.96 10.59 11.77
N MET A 281 4.85 10.31 13.07
CA MET A 281 3.57 10.00 13.71
C MET A 281 2.60 11.18 13.67
N SER A 282 3.10 12.40 13.91
CA SER A 282 2.29 13.62 13.85
C SER A 282 1.77 13.87 12.43
N CYS A 283 2.61 13.64 11.41
CA CYS A 283 2.22 13.81 10.01
C CYS A 283 1.16 12.79 9.59
N SER A 284 1.28 11.53 10.05
CA SER A 284 0.25 10.51 9.87
C SER A 284 -1.08 10.92 10.51
N LEU A 285 -1.04 11.39 11.75
CA LEU A 285 -2.23 11.82 12.49
C LEU A 285 -2.93 13.01 11.81
N ILE A 286 -2.17 14.05 11.45
CA ILE A 286 -2.72 15.22 10.76
C ILE A 286 -3.33 14.80 9.42
N GLY A 287 -2.67 13.89 8.68
CA GLY A 287 -3.21 13.30 7.46
C GLY A 287 -4.59 12.67 7.66
N GLU A 288 -4.74 11.78 8.65
CA GLU A 288 -6.04 11.14 8.96
C GLU A 288 -7.11 12.15 9.38
N VAL A 289 -6.77 13.12 10.22
CA VAL A 289 -7.69 14.18 10.66
C VAL A 289 -8.19 15.00 9.46
N MET A 290 -7.34 15.17 8.45
CA MET A 290 -7.63 15.90 7.21
C MET A 290 -8.37 15.07 6.16
N GLY A 291 -8.74 13.82 6.49
CA GLY A 291 -9.43 12.89 5.60
C GLY A 291 -8.50 12.19 4.60
N LEU A 292 -7.19 12.36 4.73
CA LEU A 292 -6.20 11.75 3.87
C LEU A 292 -5.79 10.38 4.40
N HIS A 293 -5.30 9.53 3.51
CA HIS A 293 -4.75 8.24 3.94
C HIS A 293 -3.52 8.45 4.83
N PHE A 294 -3.44 7.74 5.96
CA PHE A 294 -2.39 7.88 6.98
C PHE A 294 -0.96 7.72 6.43
N MET A 295 -0.83 7.03 5.30
CA MET A 295 0.43 6.75 4.62
C MET A 295 1.03 7.95 3.87
N LEU A 296 0.20 8.89 3.43
CA LEU A 296 0.64 9.98 2.55
C LEU A 296 1.52 10.99 3.30
N GLY A 297 1.13 11.36 4.51
CA GLY A 297 1.91 12.29 5.34
C GLY A 297 3.35 11.84 5.55
N PRO A 298 3.59 10.63 6.10
CA PRO A 298 4.91 10.01 6.23
C PRO A 298 5.71 9.99 4.92
N MET A 299 5.07 9.67 3.79
CA MET A 299 5.73 9.66 2.48
C MET A 299 6.19 11.06 2.07
N ILE A 300 5.31 12.08 2.19
CA ILE A 300 5.65 13.48 1.88
C ILE A 300 6.74 13.99 2.81
N LEU A 301 6.69 13.61 4.09
CA LEU A 301 7.74 13.94 5.05
C LEU A 301 9.07 13.31 4.67
N GLY A 302 9.08 12.04 4.27
CA GLY A 302 10.29 11.35 3.81
C GLY A 302 10.91 12.03 2.60
N LEU A 303 10.09 12.43 1.62
CA LEU A 303 10.51 13.21 0.46
C LEU A 303 11.08 14.59 0.82
N ALA A 304 10.65 15.18 1.94
CA ALA A 304 11.17 16.47 2.41
C ALA A 304 12.50 16.34 3.16
N VAL A 305 12.89 15.13 3.59
CA VAL A 305 14.18 14.88 4.27
C VAL A 305 15.30 15.12 3.26
N PRO A 306 16.34 15.92 3.60
CA PRO A 306 17.49 16.10 2.74
C PRO A 306 18.21 14.76 2.52
N GLU A 307 18.46 14.45 1.25
CA GLU A 307 19.13 13.22 0.84
C GLU A 307 20.62 13.23 1.25
N GLY A 308 21.10 12.08 1.71
CA GLY A 308 22.50 11.87 2.05
C GLY A 308 22.87 12.13 3.53
N PRO A 309 24.17 12.13 3.84
CA PRO A 309 24.66 12.35 5.20
C PRO A 309 24.52 13.81 5.66
N PRO A 310 24.28 14.04 6.97
CA PRO A 310 24.27 13.06 8.06
C PRO A 310 22.88 12.47 8.39
N LEU A 311 21.77 13.05 7.93
CA LEU A 311 20.42 12.72 8.43
C LEU A 311 19.78 11.53 7.71
N GLY A 312 19.65 11.59 6.38
CA GLY A 312 18.94 10.57 5.60
C GLY A 312 19.62 9.20 5.71
N SER A 313 20.95 9.18 5.54
CA SER A 313 21.75 7.95 5.70
C SER A 313 21.65 7.33 7.10
N ALA A 314 21.72 8.13 8.17
CA ALA A 314 21.62 7.63 9.55
C ALA A 314 20.22 7.08 9.88
N LEU A 315 19.16 7.70 9.33
CA LEU A 315 17.79 7.19 9.48
C LEU A 315 17.63 5.85 8.76
N VAL A 316 18.12 5.74 7.52
CA VAL A 316 18.06 4.48 6.77
C VAL A 316 18.86 3.40 7.48
N GLU A 317 20.10 3.66 7.89
CA GLU A 317 20.96 2.66 8.55
C GLU A 317 20.33 2.10 9.84
N LYS A 318 19.72 2.95 10.68
CA LYS A 318 19.12 2.52 11.94
C LYS A 318 17.75 1.88 11.80
N LEU A 319 16.95 2.30 10.83
CA LEU A 319 15.54 1.92 10.74
C LEU A 319 15.26 0.83 9.71
N ASP A 320 16.02 0.78 8.62
CA ASP A 320 15.75 -0.09 7.48
C ASP A 320 15.75 -1.57 7.90
N SER A 321 16.73 -1.97 8.71
CA SER A 321 16.82 -3.35 9.22
C SER A 321 15.61 -3.73 10.08
N TYR A 322 15.20 -2.86 11.01
CA TYR A 322 14.09 -3.14 11.91
C TYR A 322 12.75 -3.18 11.17
N ILE A 323 12.52 -2.22 10.27
CA ILE A 323 11.27 -2.13 9.50
C ILE A 323 11.18 -3.29 8.52
N SER A 324 12.22 -3.54 7.73
CA SER A 324 12.19 -4.56 6.67
C SER A 324 12.17 -5.99 7.19
N LEU A 325 12.77 -6.26 8.37
CA LEU A 325 12.85 -7.62 8.92
C LEU A 325 11.70 -7.98 9.86
N ILE A 326 11.11 -7.01 10.56
CA ILE A 326 10.09 -7.29 11.60
C ILE A 326 8.74 -6.67 11.24
N LEU A 327 8.70 -5.36 11.00
CA LEU A 327 7.42 -4.65 10.87
C LEU A 327 6.74 -4.89 9.51
N LEU A 328 7.50 -4.82 8.42
CA LEU A 328 6.97 -4.99 7.07
C LEU A 328 6.46 -6.42 6.80
N PRO A 329 7.21 -7.49 7.16
CA PRO A 329 6.70 -8.87 7.03
C PRO A 329 5.41 -9.08 7.81
N SER A 330 5.31 -8.50 9.01
CA SER A 330 4.10 -8.64 9.82
C SER A 330 2.87 -8.11 9.09
N TYR A 331 2.96 -6.94 8.45
CA TYR A 331 1.85 -6.37 7.68
C TYR A 331 1.38 -7.28 6.56
N PHE A 332 2.32 -7.78 5.77
CA PHE A 332 1.98 -8.65 4.66
C PHE A 332 1.43 -9.99 5.11
N VAL A 333 1.99 -10.58 6.16
CA VAL A 333 1.48 -11.82 6.75
C VAL A 333 0.05 -11.62 7.23
N PHE A 334 -0.26 -10.56 7.96
CA PHE A 334 -1.64 -10.30 8.42
C PHE A 334 -2.61 -9.96 7.28
N SER A 335 -2.15 -9.23 6.27
CA SER A 335 -2.94 -8.92 5.08
C SER A 335 -3.28 -10.19 4.28
N ALA A 336 -2.26 -11.00 3.97
CA ALA A 336 -2.43 -12.25 3.24
C ALA A 336 -3.12 -13.35 4.05
N ALA A 337 -3.03 -13.35 5.38
CA ALA A 337 -3.76 -14.28 6.24
C ALA A 337 -5.28 -14.10 6.16
N ARG A 338 -5.79 -12.99 5.62
CA ARG A 338 -7.24 -12.82 5.33
C ARG A 338 -7.68 -13.54 4.06
N ILE A 339 -6.73 -13.93 3.19
CA ILE A 339 -7.03 -14.58 1.92
C ILE A 339 -7.49 -16.01 2.19
N ASN A 340 -8.70 -16.32 1.77
CA ASN A 340 -9.25 -17.66 1.80
C ASN A 340 -9.40 -18.22 0.39
N LEU A 341 -8.45 -19.07 -0.01
CA LEU A 341 -8.43 -19.74 -1.31
C LEU A 341 -9.62 -20.69 -1.50
N SER A 342 -10.19 -21.24 -0.42
CA SER A 342 -11.31 -22.17 -0.51
C SER A 342 -12.61 -21.53 -1.02
N LEU A 343 -12.72 -20.19 -0.91
CA LEU A 343 -13.87 -19.42 -1.39
C LEU A 343 -13.73 -19.01 -2.86
N ILE A 344 -12.54 -19.18 -3.45
CA ILE A 344 -12.23 -18.72 -4.79
C ILE A 344 -12.71 -19.76 -5.81
N LYS A 345 -13.72 -19.39 -6.60
CA LYS A 345 -14.19 -20.20 -7.73
C LYS A 345 -13.28 -19.96 -8.94
N MET A 346 -12.95 -21.02 -9.68
CA MET A 346 -12.11 -20.92 -10.89
C MET A 346 -12.65 -19.91 -11.91
N LYS A 347 -13.97 -19.78 -12.07
CA LYS A 347 -14.58 -18.79 -12.97
C LYS A 347 -14.22 -17.34 -12.60
N THR A 348 -14.15 -17.03 -11.30
CA THR A 348 -13.77 -15.70 -10.81
C THR A 348 -12.30 -15.41 -11.09
N VAL A 349 -11.43 -16.42 -10.94
CA VAL A 349 -9.99 -16.30 -11.26
C VAL A 349 -9.81 -15.93 -12.72
N TRP A 350 -10.43 -16.68 -13.63
CA TRP A 350 -10.34 -16.41 -15.07
C TRP A 350 -10.80 -15.00 -15.45
N VAL A 351 -11.88 -14.50 -14.85
CA VAL A 351 -12.40 -13.15 -15.09
C VAL A 351 -11.40 -12.08 -14.64
N VAL A 352 -10.84 -12.22 -13.44
CA VAL A 352 -9.86 -11.27 -12.89
C VAL A 352 -8.53 -11.35 -13.63
N GLU A 353 -8.12 -12.54 -14.06
CA GLU A 353 -6.92 -12.76 -14.86
C GLU A 353 -7.02 -12.06 -16.23
N LEU A 354 -8.15 -12.20 -16.93
CA LEU A 354 -8.38 -11.49 -18.19
C LEU A 354 -8.31 -9.96 -18.03
N LEU A 355 -8.86 -9.41 -16.95
CA LEU A 355 -8.71 -7.99 -16.62
C LEU A 355 -7.27 -7.60 -16.34
N THR A 356 -6.52 -8.45 -15.63
CA THR A 356 -5.11 -8.21 -15.32
C THR A 356 -4.28 -8.18 -16.61
N VAL A 357 -4.50 -9.13 -17.52
CA VAL A 357 -3.85 -9.17 -18.83
C VAL A 357 -4.21 -7.94 -19.66
N SER A 358 -5.48 -7.53 -19.66
CA SER A 358 -5.93 -6.31 -20.34
C SER A 358 -5.24 -5.05 -19.79
N SER A 359 -5.15 -4.94 -18.46
CA SER A 359 -4.46 -3.84 -17.79
C SER A 359 -2.97 -3.81 -18.12
N PHE A 360 -2.31 -4.97 -18.11
CA PHE A 360 -0.91 -5.11 -18.50
C PHE A 360 -0.67 -4.65 -19.94
N CYS A 361 -1.47 -5.15 -20.88
CA CYS A 361 -1.43 -4.71 -22.28
C CYS A 361 -1.69 -3.20 -22.41
N GLY A 362 -2.64 -2.66 -21.65
CA GLY A 362 -2.94 -1.23 -21.62
C GLY A 362 -1.77 -0.38 -21.11
N LYS A 363 -1.06 -0.83 -20.07
CA LYS A 363 0.15 -0.16 -19.55
C LYS A 363 1.30 -0.22 -20.54
N LEU A 364 1.51 -1.36 -21.19
CA LEU A 364 2.50 -1.50 -22.27
C LEU A 364 2.20 -0.58 -23.44
N ILE A 365 0.97 -0.59 -23.97
CA ILE A 365 0.59 0.29 -25.08
C ILE A 365 0.69 1.76 -24.66
N GLY A 366 0.20 2.08 -23.47
CA GLY A 366 0.20 3.43 -22.90
C GLY A 366 1.59 4.01 -22.65
N THR A 367 2.65 3.21 -22.69
CA THR A 367 4.04 3.62 -22.46
C THR A 367 4.90 3.48 -23.71
N VAL A 368 4.76 2.40 -24.47
CA VAL A 368 5.52 2.12 -25.70
C VAL A 368 5.12 3.07 -26.83
N VAL A 369 3.82 3.28 -27.07
CA VAL A 369 3.35 4.18 -28.13
C VAL A 369 3.85 5.62 -27.95
N PRO A 370 3.67 6.27 -26.78
CA PRO A 370 4.18 7.64 -26.61
C PRO A 370 5.71 7.71 -26.57
N SER A 371 6.42 6.67 -26.11
CA SER A 371 7.89 6.68 -26.12
C SER A 371 8.46 6.56 -27.54
N LEU A 372 7.85 5.74 -28.41
CA LEU A 372 8.16 5.70 -29.85
C LEU A 372 7.87 7.05 -30.52
N TYR A 373 6.74 7.70 -30.18
CA TYR A 373 6.43 9.05 -30.66
C TYR A 373 7.47 10.09 -30.18
N CYS A 374 8.03 9.91 -28.98
CA CYS A 374 9.13 10.73 -28.46
C CYS A 374 10.51 10.41 -29.08
N LYS A 375 10.56 9.62 -30.16
CA LYS A 375 11.76 9.19 -30.90
C LYS A 375 12.75 8.39 -30.04
N MET A 376 12.26 7.58 -29.10
CA MET A 376 13.10 6.60 -28.40
C MET A 376 13.29 5.34 -29.25
N PRO A 377 14.45 4.66 -29.17
CA PRO A 377 14.63 3.39 -29.86
C PRO A 377 13.66 2.35 -29.29
N ALA A 378 13.19 1.43 -30.15
CA ALA A 378 12.13 0.48 -29.77
C ALA A 378 12.51 -0.40 -28.57
N VAL A 379 13.78 -0.79 -28.45
CA VAL A 379 14.28 -1.60 -27.33
C VAL A 379 14.11 -0.87 -25.99
N ASP A 380 14.44 0.43 -25.95
CA ASP A 380 14.29 1.25 -24.74
C ASP A 380 12.81 1.51 -24.43
N ALA A 381 11.99 1.69 -25.47
CA ALA A 381 10.54 1.86 -25.34
C ALA A 381 9.87 0.62 -24.72
N PHE A 382 10.20 -0.58 -25.20
CA PHE A 382 9.68 -1.83 -24.62
C PHE A 382 10.22 -2.06 -23.21
N SER A 383 11.52 -1.81 -22.97
CA SER A 383 12.12 -1.91 -21.64
C SER A 383 11.43 -0.99 -20.64
N LEU A 384 11.17 0.26 -21.03
CA LEU A 384 10.41 1.22 -20.24
C LEU A 384 8.98 0.74 -19.99
N GLY A 385 8.33 0.15 -20.98
CA GLY A 385 6.98 -0.40 -20.83
C GLY A 385 6.90 -1.55 -19.82
N PHE A 386 7.87 -2.48 -19.84
CA PHE A 386 7.94 -3.56 -18.85
C PHE A 386 8.17 -3.01 -17.45
N ILE A 387 9.08 -2.03 -17.31
CA ILE A 387 9.35 -1.35 -16.03
C ILE A 387 8.08 -0.67 -15.49
N MET A 388 7.36 0.07 -16.34
CA MET A 388 6.15 0.81 -15.96
C MET A 388 4.95 -0.10 -15.65
N SER A 389 4.99 -1.36 -16.10
CA SER A 389 3.94 -2.35 -15.86
C SER A 389 4.12 -3.10 -14.54
N ALA A 390 5.24 -2.90 -13.84
CA ALA A 390 5.49 -3.53 -12.56
C ALA A 390 4.49 -3.05 -11.49
N GLN A 391 3.87 -4.03 -10.82
CA GLN A 391 3.01 -3.84 -9.66
C GLN A 391 3.66 -4.44 -8.43
N GLY A 392 3.30 -3.94 -7.25
CA GLY A 392 3.95 -4.40 -6.03
C GLY A 392 3.25 -4.00 -4.74
N ILE A 393 4.08 -3.73 -3.73
CA ILE A 393 3.69 -3.52 -2.33
C ILE A 393 2.55 -2.50 -2.17
N ILE A 394 2.65 -1.36 -2.86
CA ILE A 394 1.70 -0.26 -2.72
C ILE A 394 0.32 -0.62 -3.28
N ASP A 395 0.26 -1.47 -4.30
CA ASP A 395 -1.00 -1.86 -4.91
C ASP A 395 -1.79 -2.77 -3.96
N VAL A 396 -1.11 -3.71 -3.29
CA VAL A 396 -1.72 -4.54 -2.24
C VAL A 396 -2.21 -3.72 -1.07
N ILE A 397 -1.41 -2.75 -0.63
CA ILE A 397 -1.78 -1.83 0.44
C ILE A 397 -3.05 -1.04 0.07
N THR A 398 -3.08 -0.51 -1.16
CA THR A 398 -4.20 0.28 -1.67
C THR A 398 -5.46 -0.57 -1.80
N LEU A 399 -5.33 -1.81 -2.28
CA LEU A 399 -6.42 -2.78 -2.36
C LEU A 399 -6.99 -3.09 -0.97
N GLN A 400 -6.12 -3.33 0.01
CA GLN A 400 -6.53 -3.62 1.39
C GLN A 400 -7.28 -2.45 2.02
N HIS A 401 -6.83 -1.21 1.76
CA HIS A 401 -7.57 -0.02 2.16
C HIS A 401 -8.93 0.08 1.45
N GLY A 402 -8.97 -0.19 0.14
CA GLY A 402 -10.19 -0.26 -0.64
C GLY A 402 -11.21 -1.25 -0.06
N LEU A 403 -10.75 -2.44 0.37
CA LEU A 403 -11.59 -3.47 1.01
C LEU A 403 -12.20 -2.99 2.34
N LEU A 404 -11.44 -2.29 3.17
CA LEU A 404 -11.94 -1.70 4.42
C LEU A 404 -13.03 -0.65 4.15
N LEU A 405 -12.87 0.11 3.06
CA LEU A 405 -13.89 1.04 2.61
C LEU A 405 -15.09 0.33 1.97
N ASN A 406 -14.97 -0.87 1.42
CA ASN A 406 -15.88 -1.41 0.38
C ASN A 406 -17.33 -1.75 0.79
N ASN A 407 -17.74 -1.62 2.05
CA ASN A 407 -19.11 -1.97 2.43
C ASN A 407 -20.23 -1.13 1.73
N PRO A 408 -20.00 0.10 1.24
CA PRO A 408 -20.98 0.85 0.43
C PRO A 408 -20.48 1.46 -0.91
N LEU A 409 -19.23 1.24 -1.34
CA LEU A 409 -18.74 1.73 -2.66
C LEU A 409 -19.35 0.94 -3.84
N VAL A 410 -19.47 -0.37 -3.64
CA VAL A 410 -20.09 -1.32 -4.57
C VAL A 410 -21.56 -0.94 -4.83
N SER A 411 -22.32 -0.64 -3.77
CA SER A 411 -23.73 -0.26 -3.89
C SER A 411 -23.93 1.08 -4.61
N TRP A 412 -23.01 2.03 -4.45
CA TRP A 412 -23.14 3.37 -5.04
C TRP A 412 -22.80 3.40 -6.54
N LEU A 413 -21.69 2.76 -6.94
CA LEU A 413 -21.32 2.66 -8.36
C LEU A 413 -22.38 1.91 -9.16
N TYR A 414 -22.97 0.86 -8.58
CA TYR A 414 -24.09 0.15 -9.17
C TYR A 414 -25.32 1.04 -9.35
N GLN A 415 -25.71 1.81 -8.32
CA GLN A 415 -26.85 2.73 -8.39
C GLN A 415 -26.68 3.81 -9.45
N HIS A 416 -25.51 4.45 -9.55
CA HIS A 416 -25.30 5.54 -10.51
C HIS A 416 -25.11 5.04 -11.96
N LEU A 417 -24.47 3.89 -12.16
CA LEU A 417 -24.37 3.30 -13.51
C LEU A 417 -25.71 2.74 -13.99
N SER A 418 -26.58 2.27 -13.09
CA SER A 418 -27.95 1.86 -13.44
C SER A 418 -28.82 3.06 -13.85
N GLN A 419 -28.63 4.24 -13.24
CA GLN A 419 -29.33 5.48 -13.62
C GLN A 419 -28.86 6.08 -14.96
N LEU A 420 -27.65 5.77 -15.42
CA LEU A 420 -27.16 6.17 -16.75
C LEU A 420 -27.62 5.22 -17.87
N GLN A 421 -28.27 4.09 -17.52
CA GLN A 421 -28.82 3.12 -18.48
C GLN A 421 -30.36 3.15 -18.57
N SER A 422 -31.03 3.95 -17.73
CA SER A 422 -32.46 4.30 -17.82
C SER A 422 -32.63 5.67 -18.44
#